data_AF-K2AK65-F1
#
_entry.id   AF-K2AK65-F1
#
_cell.length_a   1.000
_cell.length_b   1.000
_cell.length_c   1.000
_cell.angle_alpha   90.00
_cell.angle_beta   90.00
_cell.angle_gamma   90.00
#
_symmetry.space_group_name_H-M   'P 1'
#
loop_
_entity.id
_entity.type
_entity.pdbx_description
1 polymer ?
#
loop_
_entity_poly.entity_id
_entity_poly.type
_entity_poly.pdbx_seq_one_letter_code
_entity_poly.pdbx_strand_id
1 'polypeptide(L)'
;MIVKNYGKIPFIFIFVSVLFALACDVFTAFPACAAELESTSASAGHTGGEEKSAIARGVNYYKNIITQNDKKQSVYVLELDLFKSDFEMESVFGQDCMYKKETVSSMARRKNAIAAVNGAFFSKAGAPLGMLVHQGKIVKEPILGRTVFGVTNDNEFFFDNPRFDARFFFKKAGSEEMSYVELDGINRAPGVEEVIIFTSEYGNKTRTSSKTSLEIIVVDEKIVAVGGCNSIIPPEGYVIHAGGFMASELERAVIGNTAYMELYVNPVWEKAKFAVGGG
;
A
#
# COMPACT_ATOMS: atom_id res chain seq x y z
N MET A 1 -7.95 -4.61 -4.76
CA MET A 1 -8.47 -3.38 -5.38
C MET A 1 -9.87 -3.68 -5.87
N ILE A 2 -10.81 -2.75 -5.70
CA ILE A 2 -12.21 -2.94 -6.06
C ILE A 2 -12.71 -1.79 -6.94
N VAL A 3 -13.72 -2.05 -7.76
CA VAL A 3 -14.41 -1.05 -8.59
C VAL A 3 -15.89 -1.00 -8.18
N LYS A 4 -16.42 0.18 -7.84
CA LYS A 4 -17.82 0.41 -7.43
C LYS A 4 -18.57 1.30 -8.44
N ASN A 5 -19.90 1.18 -8.50
CA ASN A 5 -20.82 2.10 -9.20
C ASN A 5 -22.01 2.41 -8.29
N TYR A 6 -22.48 3.65 -8.28
CA TYR A 6 -23.58 4.14 -7.43
C TYR A 6 -24.97 4.13 -8.11
N GLY A 7 -25.13 3.50 -9.29
CA GLY A 7 -26.41 3.36 -10.00
C GLY A 7 -27.09 1.99 -9.87
N LYS A 8 -28.44 1.99 -9.78
CA LYS A 8 -29.31 0.80 -9.61
C LYS A 8 -29.25 -0.16 -10.81
N ILE A 9 -28.41 -1.21 -10.77
CA ILE A 9 -28.45 -2.37 -11.67
C ILE A 9 -28.12 -3.64 -10.86
N PRO A 10 -28.78 -4.79 -11.10
CA PRO A 10 -28.44 -6.04 -10.42
C PRO A 10 -27.05 -6.55 -10.86
N PHE A 11 -26.18 -6.84 -9.88
CA PHE A 11 -24.77 -7.16 -10.07
C PHE A 11 -24.52 -8.60 -10.56
N ILE A 12 -23.54 -8.77 -11.45
CA ILE A 12 -22.91 -10.07 -11.78
C ILE A 12 -21.52 -10.09 -11.14
N PHE A 13 -21.26 -11.08 -10.28
CA PHE A 13 -19.95 -11.26 -9.62
C PHE A 13 -18.99 -12.02 -10.55
N ILE A 14 -17.86 -11.40 -10.92
CA ILE A 14 -16.82 -12.07 -11.72
C ILE A 14 -15.49 -12.09 -10.94
N PHE A 15 -14.92 -13.28 -10.84
CA PHE A 15 -13.69 -13.58 -10.13
C PHE A 15 -12.49 -13.50 -11.08
N VAL A 16 -11.48 -12.70 -10.73
CA VAL A 16 -10.21 -12.63 -11.47
C VAL A 16 -9.13 -13.31 -10.63
N SER A 17 -8.60 -14.43 -11.12
CA SER A 17 -7.37 -15.04 -10.60
C SER A 17 -6.30 -15.00 -11.69
N VAL A 18 -5.18 -14.33 -11.40
CA VAL A 18 -3.95 -14.52 -12.19
C VAL A 18 -3.30 -15.80 -11.68
N LEU A 19 -3.47 -16.89 -12.41
CA LEU A 19 -2.80 -18.16 -12.12
C LEU A 19 -1.41 -18.14 -12.77
N PHE A 20 -0.37 -17.84 -12.00
CA PHE A 20 1.00 -18.12 -12.42
C PHE A 20 1.29 -19.60 -12.20
N ALA A 21 1.23 -20.40 -13.25
CA ALA A 21 1.86 -21.72 -13.25
C ALA A 21 3.36 -21.55 -13.52
N LEU A 22 4.13 -21.23 -12.47
CA LEU A 22 5.59 -21.32 -12.51
C LEU A 22 5.96 -22.76 -12.14
N ALA A 23 6.27 -23.57 -13.16
CA ALA A 23 7.07 -24.76 -12.96
C ALA A 23 8.47 -24.31 -12.51
N CYS A 24 8.90 -24.77 -11.34
CA CYS A 24 10.24 -24.57 -10.81
C CYS A 24 11.29 -25.04 -11.83
N ASP A 25 12.30 -24.20 -12.06
CA ASP A 25 13.69 -24.65 -12.04
C ASP A 25 14.58 -23.48 -11.56
N VAL A 26 15.44 -23.82 -10.60
CA VAL A 26 16.39 -22.96 -9.90
C VAL A 26 17.49 -22.53 -10.85
N PHE A 27 17.81 -21.23 -10.99
CA PHE A 27 19.18 -20.77 -11.26
C PHE A 27 19.41 -19.31 -10.83
N THR A 28 20.66 -19.06 -10.49
CA THR A 28 21.28 -17.95 -9.76
C THR A 28 21.20 -16.57 -10.43
N ALA A 29 21.06 -15.53 -9.61
CA ALA A 29 21.13 -14.13 -10.04
C ALA A 29 22.55 -13.75 -10.50
N PHE A 30 22.66 -13.21 -11.71
CA PHE A 30 23.82 -12.45 -12.20
C PHE A 30 23.39 -11.01 -12.53
N PRO A 31 24.29 -10.02 -12.41
CA PRO A 31 23.94 -8.60 -12.52
C PRO A 31 23.58 -8.25 -13.98
N ALA A 32 22.50 -7.48 -14.15
CA ALA A 32 22.10 -7.00 -15.47
C ALA A 32 23.01 -5.85 -15.91
N CYS A 33 23.89 -6.16 -16.86
CA CYS A 33 24.55 -5.16 -17.71
C CYS A 33 23.56 -4.78 -18.83
N ALA A 34 23.31 -3.49 -19.01
CA ALA A 34 22.47 -2.99 -20.08
C ALA A 34 23.19 -3.17 -21.43
N ALA A 35 22.70 -4.09 -22.25
CA ALA A 35 23.02 -4.16 -23.66
C ALA A 35 21.77 -3.76 -24.45
N GLU A 36 21.89 -2.74 -25.29
CA GLU A 36 20.89 -2.34 -26.27
C GLU A 36 20.62 -3.53 -27.21
N LEU A 37 19.41 -4.08 -27.12
CA LEU A 37 18.90 -5.06 -28.07
C LEU A 37 17.79 -4.40 -28.86
N GLU A 38 18.05 -4.26 -30.16
CA GLU A 38 17.12 -3.78 -31.17
C GLU A 38 15.73 -4.41 -30.98
N SER A 39 14.71 -3.55 -30.88
CA SER A 39 13.32 -3.96 -30.76
C SER A 39 12.85 -4.59 -32.08
N THR A 40 13.08 -5.88 -32.23
CA THR A 40 12.30 -6.68 -33.17
C THR A 40 10.90 -6.81 -32.59
N SER A 41 9.93 -6.15 -33.23
CA SER A 41 8.52 -6.23 -32.88
C SER A 41 8.02 -7.66 -33.02
N ALA A 42 8.07 -8.44 -31.93
CA ALA A 42 7.39 -9.71 -31.85
C ALA A 42 5.88 -9.42 -31.81
N SER A 43 5.24 -9.52 -32.98
CA SER A 43 3.78 -9.59 -33.09
C SER A 43 3.30 -10.82 -32.34
N ALA A 44 2.84 -10.63 -31.10
CA ALA A 44 2.07 -11.63 -30.39
C ALA A 44 0.77 -11.87 -31.17
N GLY A 45 0.71 -12.99 -31.89
CA GLY A 45 -0.45 -13.37 -32.69
C GLY A 45 -1.71 -13.50 -31.82
N HIS A 46 -2.65 -12.58 -32.01
CA HIS A 46 -4.00 -12.67 -31.46
C HIS A 46 -4.72 -13.84 -32.15
N THR A 47 -4.97 -14.93 -31.44
CA THR A 47 -5.71 -16.09 -31.94
C THR A 47 -6.83 -16.44 -30.97
N GLY A 48 -8.02 -15.88 -31.24
CA GLY A 48 -9.28 -16.30 -30.61
C GLY A 48 -9.98 -15.17 -29.86
N GLY A 49 -10.89 -14.49 -30.57
CA GLY A 49 -11.81 -13.53 -29.96
C GLY A 49 -12.90 -14.26 -29.16
N GLU A 50 -12.73 -14.34 -27.84
CA GLU A 50 -13.88 -14.51 -26.95
C GLU A 50 -14.62 -13.15 -26.87
N GLU A 51 -15.96 -13.19 -26.87
CA GLU A 51 -16.82 -12.01 -26.97
C GLU A 51 -16.63 -11.11 -25.74
N LYS A 52 -16.31 -9.84 -25.99
CA LYS A 52 -16.10 -8.84 -24.94
C LYS A 52 -17.44 -8.52 -24.27
N SER A 53 -17.58 -8.89 -23.00
CA SER A 53 -18.80 -8.75 -22.23
C SER A 53 -18.82 -7.43 -21.48
N ALA A 54 -19.79 -6.56 -21.76
CA ALA A 54 -20.02 -5.36 -20.95
C ALA A 54 -20.69 -5.76 -19.62
N ILE A 55 -20.00 -5.54 -18.50
CA ILE A 55 -20.50 -5.93 -17.16
C ILE A 55 -21.05 -4.74 -16.37
N ALA A 56 -20.62 -3.53 -16.73
CA ALA A 56 -21.23 -2.27 -16.33
C ALA A 56 -20.91 -1.20 -17.39
N ARG A 57 -21.53 -0.03 -17.30
CA ARG A 57 -21.17 1.10 -18.17
C ARG A 57 -19.68 1.43 -17.97
N GLY A 58 -18.93 1.44 -19.06
CA GLY A 58 -17.49 1.69 -19.04
C GLY A 58 -16.63 0.55 -18.48
N VAL A 59 -17.21 -0.61 -18.19
CA VAL A 59 -16.48 -1.76 -17.64
C VAL A 59 -16.76 -2.99 -18.49
N ASN A 60 -15.71 -3.51 -19.13
CA ASN A 60 -15.77 -4.70 -19.96
C ASN A 60 -14.93 -5.82 -19.38
N TYR A 61 -15.36 -7.06 -19.60
CA TYR A 61 -14.63 -8.25 -19.22
C TYR A 61 -14.48 -9.19 -20.42
N TYR A 62 -13.29 -9.75 -20.58
CA TYR A 62 -13.02 -10.77 -21.60
C TYR A 62 -11.85 -11.65 -21.19
N LYS A 63 -11.80 -12.85 -21.76
CA LYS A 63 -10.67 -13.75 -21.62
C LYS A 63 -9.91 -13.80 -22.94
N ASN A 64 -8.61 -13.60 -22.85
CA ASN A 64 -7.69 -13.67 -23.97
C ASN A 64 -6.85 -14.95 -23.84
N ILE A 65 -6.70 -15.71 -24.92
CA ILE A 65 -5.86 -16.90 -24.95
C ILE A 65 -4.61 -16.59 -25.77
N ILE A 66 -3.47 -16.58 -25.10
CA ILE A 66 -2.17 -16.36 -25.73
C ILE A 66 -1.54 -17.73 -25.98
N THR A 67 -1.20 -18.01 -27.23
CA THR A 67 -0.51 -19.25 -27.63
C THR A 67 0.89 -18.92 -28.11
N GLN A 68 1.92 -19.50 -27.48
CA GLN A 68 3.33 -19.32 -27.87
C GLN A 68 4.09 -20.63 -27.60
N ASN A 69 4.85 -21.13 -28.59
CA ASN A 69 5.65 -22.36 -28.49
C ASN A 69 4.84 -23.56 -27.95
N ASP A 70 3.65 -23.81 -28.52
CA ASP A 70 2.68 -24.84 -28.10
C ASP A 70 2.17 -24.73 -26.65
N LYS A 71 2.53 -23.66 -25.93
CA LYS A 71 1.99 -23.34 -24.60
C LYS A 71 0.84 -22.37 -24.73
N LYS A 72 -0.25 -22.63 -24.02
CA LYS A 72 -1.42 -21.76 -23.93
C LYS A 72 -1.48 -21.10 -22.57
N GLN A 73 -1.73 -19.79 -22.55
CA GLN A 73 -1.98 -19.00 -21.35
C GLN A 73 -3.35 -18.34 -21.48
N SER A 74 -4.19 -18.48 -20.46
CA SER A 74 -5.46 -17.74 -20.37
C SER A 74 -5.29 -16.51 -19.51
N VAL A 75 -5.59 -15.34 -20.08
CA VAL A 75 -5.51 -14.04 -19.42
C VAL A 75 -6.93 -13.50 -19.28
N TYR A 76 -7.34 -13.21 -18.04
CA TYR A 76 -8.63 -12.59 -17.76
C TYR A 76 -8.44 -11.09 -17.62
N VAL A 77 -9.13 -10.32 -18.47
CA VAL A 77 -8.95 -8.87 -18.58
C VAL A 77 -10.21 -8.15 -18.15
N LEU A 78 -10.03 -7.21 -17.23
CA LEU A 78 -11.00 -6.18 -16.91
C LEU A 78 -10.53 -4.90 -17.57
N GLU A 79 -11.32 -4.38 -18.50
CA GLU A 79 -11.03 -3.14 -19.21
C GLU A 79 -11.95 -2.03 -18.72
N LEU A 80 -11.35 -0.87 -18.42
CA LEU A 80 -12.03 0.30 -17.88
C LEU A 80 -11.91 1.46 -18.87
N ASP A 81 -13.04 2.05 -19.23
CA ASP A 81 -13.13 3.26 -20.05
C ASP A 81 -13.08 4.50 -19.16
N LEU A 82 -11.88 5.06 -19.00
CA LEU A 82 -11.62 6.15 -18.05
C LEU A 82 -12.39 7.44 -18.34
N PHE A 83 -12.91 7.62 -19.56
CA PHE A 83 -13.74 8.77 -19.91
C PHE A 83 -15.20 8.63 -19.44
N LYS A 84 -15.57 7.47 -18.88
CA LYS A 84 -16.86 7.24 -18.24
C LYS A 84 -16.69 7.31 -16.73
N SER A 85 -17.32 8.32 -16.12
CA SER A 85 -17.11 8.72 -14.72
C SER A 85 -17.99 7.98 -13.69
N ASP A 86 -18.66 6.90 -14.07
CA ASP A 86 -19.62 6.22 -13.18
C ASP A 86 -19.01 5.08 -12.38
N PHE A 87 -17.70 4.88 -12.46
CA PHE A 87 -16.97 3.95 -11.60
C PHE A 87 -15.95 4.63 -10.69
N GLU A 88 -15.76 4.04 -9.52
CA GLU A 88 -14.78 4.45 -8.53
C GLU A 88 -13.88 3.26 -8.20
N MET A 89 -12.57 3.50 -8.13
CA MET A 89 -11.60 2.49 -7.71
C MET A 89 -11.11 2.73 -6.28
N GLU A 90 -10.98 1.66 -5.50
CA GLU A 90 -10.57 1.70 -4.09
C GLU A 90 -9.63 0.54 -3.74
N SER A 91 -8.64 0.78 -2.87
CA SER A 91 -7.88 -0.28 -2.20
C SER A 91 -8.65 -0.79 -0.98
N VAL A 92 -8.59 -2.10 -0.70
CA VAL A 92 -9.35 -2.73 0.40
C VAL A 92 -8.47 -3.71 1.13
N PHE A 93 -8.49 -3.64 2.46
CA PHE A 93 -7.87 -4.64 3.32
C PHE A 93 -8.76 -5.88 3.47
N GLY A 94 -8.12 -7.04 3.62
CA GLY A 94 -8.84 -8.25 3.99
C GLY A 94 -9.49 -8.06 5.36
N GLN A 95 -10.79 -8.33 5.46
CA GLN A 95 -11.60 -8.13 6.67
C GLN A 95 -11.45 -6.72 7.28
N ASP A 96 -11.20 -5.70 6.43
CA ASP A 96 -10.96 -4.31 6.85
C ASP A 96 -9.80 -4.15 7.86
N CYS A 97 -8.82 -5.06 7.83
CA CYS A 97 -7.68 -5.04 8.73
C CYS A 97 -6.38 -5.37 7.98
N MET A 98 -5.33 -4.55 8.18
CA MET A 98 -4.03 -4.70 7.53
C MET A 98 -3.40 -6.10 7.74
N TYR A 99 -3.69 -6.78 8.84
CA TYR A 99 -3.10 -8.07 9.22
C TYR A 99 -4.06 -9.25 9.02
N LYS A 100 -5.01 -9.13 8.09
CA LYS A 100 -5.97 -10.18 7.78
C LYS A 100 -5.99 -10.47 6.29
N LYS A 101 -6.11 -11.76 5.99
CA LYS A 101 -6.31 -12.26 4.63
C LYS A 101 -7.80 -12.47 4.37
N GLU A 102 -8.19 -12.23 3.15
CA GLU A 102 -9.54 -12.49 2.65
C GLU A 102 -9.42 -12.84 1.16
N THR A 103 -10.34 -13.66 0.64
CA THR A 103 -10.37 -13.93 -0.79
C THR A 103 -10.88 -12.71 -1.55
N VAL A 104 -10.40 -12.50 -2.78
CA VAL A 104 -10.87 -11.39 -3.64
C VAL A 104 -12.40 -11.44 -3.83
N SER A 105 -12.97 -12.63 -3.98
CA SER A 105 -14.42 -12.82 -4.10
C SER A 105 -15.21 -12.47 -2.84
N SER A 106 -14.63 -12.66 -1.65
CA SER A 106 -15.25 -12.23 -0.40
C SER A 106 -15.18 -10.71 -0.25
N MET A 107 -14.02 -10.10 -0.54
CA MET A 107 -13.87 -8.64 -0.53
C MET A 107 -14.84 -7.95 -1.49
N ALA A 108 -14.95 -8.47 -2.72
CA ALA A 108 -15.86 -7.92 -3.74
C ALA A 108 -17.32 -7.94 -3.28
N ARG A 109 -17.79 -9.06 -2.71
CA ARG A 109 -19.15 -9.18 -2.15
C ARG A 109 -19.36 -8.24 -0.98
N ARG A 110 -18.44 -8.22 -0.02
CA ARG A 110 -18.53 -7.39 1.19
C ARG A 110 -18.58 -5.90 0.87
N LYS A 111 -17.87 -5.47 -0.19
CA LYS A 111 -17.84 -4.07 -0.63
C LYS A 111 -18.82 -3.74 -1.76
N ASN A 112 -19.67 -4.69 -2.15
CA ASN A 112 -20.61 -4.57 -3.27
C ASN A 112 -19.94 -4.03 -4.55
N ALA A 113 -18.79 -4.60 -4.91
CA ALA A 113 -18.00 -4.18 -6.05
C ALA A 113 -18.47 -4.87 -7.35
N ILE A 114 -18.37 -4.16 -8.48
CA ILE A 114 -18.58 -4.71 -9.83
C ILE A 114 -17.49 -5.75 -10.14
N ALA A 115 -16.25 -5.41 -9.81
CA ALA A 115 -15.09 -6.26 -10.05
C ALA A 115 -14.02 -6.01 -9.00
N ALA A 116 -13.15 -7.00 -8.80
CA ALA A 116 -12.00 -6.90 -7.91
C ALA A 116 -10.83 -7.75 -8.40
N VAL A 117 -9.62 -7.28 -8.14
CA VAL A 117 -8.36 -7.98 -8.38
C VAL A 117 -7.50 -7.97 -7.12
N ASN A 118 -6.57 -8.92 -7.00
CA ASN A 118 -5.55 -8.86 -5.96
C ASN A 118 -4.70 -7.58 -6.12
N GLY A 119 -4.24 -7.04 -4.99
CA GLY A 119 -3.46 -5.79 -4.96
C GLY A 119 -1.99 -6.04 -4.66
N ALA A 120 -1.47 -5.35 -3.64
CA ALA A 120 -0.09 -5.43 -3.21
C ALA A 120 0.34 -6.84 -2.75
N PHE A 121 1.66 -7.09 -2.77
CA PHE A 121 2.25 -8.22 -2.06
C PHE A 121 1.96 -8.14 -0.57
N PHE A 122 1.89 -9.30 0.08
CA PHE A 122 1.64 -9.39 1.52
C PHE A 122 2.40 -10.56 2.15
N SER A 123 2.71 -10.43 3.44
CA SER A 123 3.35 -11.47 4.23
C SER A 123 2.43 -12.66 4.47
N LYS A 124 2.94 -13.79 4.98
CA LYS A 124 2.11 -14.95 5.36
C LYS A 124 0.98 -14.60 6.33
N ALA A 125 1.22 -13.59 7.19
CA ALA A 125 0.27 -13.06 8.16
C ALA A 125 -0.77 -12.10 7.54
N GLY A 126 -0.62 -11.70 6.27
CA GLY A 126 -1.54 -10.80 5.57
C GLY A 126 -1.09 -9.35 5.50
N ALA A 127 0.01 -8.98 6.15
CA ALA A 127 0.51 -7.61 6.17
C ALA A 127 1.04 -7.18 4.79
N PRO A 128 0.59 -6.06 4.21
CA PRO A 128 1.12 -5.53 2.96
C PRO A 128 2.63 -5.27 3.03
N LEU A 129 3.31 -5.49 1.91
CA LEU A 129 4.75 -5.29 1.73
C LEU A 129 4.99 -4.22 0.67
N GLY A 130 5.75 -3.19 1.04
CA GLY A 130 6.03 -2.03 0.20
C GLY A 130 4.94 -0.98 0.27
N MET A 131 5.11 0.07 -0.54
CA MET A 131 4.29 1.27 -0.44
C MET A 131 2.81 0.94 -0.61
N LEU A 132 2.03 1.53 0.28
CA LEU A 132 0.58 1.47 0.23
C LEU A 132 0.02 2.83 0.57
N VAL A 133 -0.81 3.36 -0.31
CA VAL A 133 -1.70 4.48 0.00
C VAL A 133 -3.13 3.94 0.05
N HIS A 134 -3.85 4.29 1.11
CA HIS A 134 -5.24 3.88 1.33
C HIS A 134 -6.02 5.10 1.82
N GLN A 135 -7.09 5.43 1.10
CA GLN A 135 -7.96 6.58 1.43
C GLN A 135 -7.17 7.89 1.57
N GLY A 136 -6.22 8.13 0.65
CA GLY A 136 -5.39 9.33 0.65
C GLY A 136 -4.26 9.35 1.69
N LYS A 137 -4.13 8.31 2.54
CA LYS A 137 -3.11 8.23 3.57
C LYS A 137 -1.98 7.29 3.17
N ILE A 138 -0.75 7.69 3.42
CA ILE A 138 0.41 6.81 3.33
C ILE A 138 0.34 5.84 4.51
N VAL A 139 0.13 4.56 4.21
CA VAL A 139 -0.06 3.51 5.21
C VAL A 139 1.19 2.64 5.37
N LYS A 140 2.00 2.53 4.31
CA LYS A 140 3.27 1.81 4.30
C LYS A 140 4.30 2.58 3.48
N GLU A 141 5.54 2.57 3.95
CA GLU A 141 6.69 3.10 3.22
C GLU A 141 7.04 2.23 2.00
N PRO A 142 7.65 2.82 0.97
CA PRO A 142 8.22 2.07 -0.14
C PRO A 142 9.41 1.20 0.29
N ILE A 143 9.62 0.11 -0.43
CA ILE A 143 10.74 -0.80 -0.22
C ILE A 143 11.46 -1.05 -1.54
N LEU A 144 12.78 -1.22 -1.47
CA LEU A 144 13.62 -1.75 -2.56
C LEU A 144 13.51 -0.98 -3.90
N GLY A 145 13.10 0.29 -3.88
CA GLY A 145 12.93 1.11 -5.09
C GLY A 145 11.89 0.57 -6.07
N ARG A 146 10.90 -0.22 -5.61
CA ARG A 146 9.89 -0.85 -6.47
C ARG A 146 8.98 0.18 -7.14
N THR A 147 8.45 -0.18 -8.31
CA THR A 147 7.44 0.61 -8.98
C THR A 147 6.11 0.46 -8.26
N VAL A 148 5.42 1.57 -8.11
CA VAL A 148 4.12 1.64 -7.47
C VAL A 148 3.11 2.14 -8.48
N PHE A 149 1.96 1.49 -8.51
CA PHE A 149 0.80 1.95 -9.26
C PHE A 149 -0.06 2.84 -8.37
N GLY A 150 -0.38 4.03 -8.83
CA GLY A 150 -1.22 5.00 -8.11
C GLY A 150 -2.44 5.42 -8.92
N VAL A 151 -3.49 5.81 -8.19
CA VAL A 151 -4.68 6.47 -8.74
C VAL A 151 -4.95 7.72 -7.93
N THR A 152 -5.10 8.86 -8.60
CA THR A 152 -5.38 10.15 -7.97
C THR A 152 -6.86 10.30 -7.60
N ASN A 153 -7.20 11.35 -6.85
CA ASN A 153 -8.61 11.70 -6.58
C ASN A 153 -9.40 12.04 -7.86
N ASP A 154 -8.72 12.43 -8.93
CA ASP A 154 -9.31 12.78 -10.23
C ASP A 154 -9.35 11.56 -11.19
N ASN A 155 -9.14 10.34 -10.67
CA ASN A 155 -9.06 9.08 -11.42
C ASN A 155 -7.94 9.07 -12.49
N GLU A 156 -6.86 9.82 -12.28
CA GLU A 156 -5.66 9.69 -13.11
C GLU A 156 -4.80 8.53 -12.61
N PHE A 157 -4.30 7.74 -13.55
CA PHE A 157 -3.48 6.56 -13.28
C PHE A 157 -2.02 6.89 -13.54
N PHE A 158 -1.13 6.46 -12.65
CA PHE A 158 0.29 6.69 -12.82
C PHE A 158 1.14 5.56 -12.24
N PHE A 159 2.38 5.51 -12.70
CA PHE A 159 3.42 4.60 -12.22
C PHE A 159 4.66 5.42 -11.92
N ASP A 160 5.25 5.23 -10.75
CA ASP A 160 6.50 5.90 -10.38
C ASP A 160 7.22 5.10 -9.28
N ASN A 161 8.48 5.46 -9.02
CA ASN A 161 9.30 4.94 -7.94
C ASN A 161 9.30 5.94 -6.77
N PRO A 162 8.54 5.69 -5.70
CA PRO A 162 8.44 6.59 -4.56
C PRO A 162 9.77 6.75 -3.81
N ARG A 163 10.04 7.99 -3.38
CA ARG A 163 11.07 8.31 -2.39
C ARG A 163 10.40 8.70 -1.09
N PHE A 164 10.82 8.12 0.02
CA PHE A 164 10.24 8.37 1.34
C PHE A 164 11.27 9.08 2.23
N ASP A 165 10.89 10.26 2.75
CA ASP A 165 11.58 10.98 3.81
C ASP A 165 10.52 11.28 4.86
N ALA A 166 10.80 10.96 6.11
CA ALA A 166 9.85 11.12 7.18
C ALA A 166 10.55 11.57 8.45
N ARG A 167 9.94 12.53 9.15
CA ARG A 167 10.52 13.14 10.34
C ARG A 167 9.48 13.31 11.42
N PHE A 168 9.91 13.14 12.66
CA PHE A 168 9.12 13.45 13.84
C PHE A 168 9.70 14.69 14.51
N PHE A 169 8.90 15.75 14.57
CA PHE A 169 9.24 17.03 15.17
C PHE A 169 8.61 17.14 16.54
N PHE A 170 9.34 17.73 17.48
CA PHE A 170 8.82 18.05 18.80
C PHE A 170 9.54 19.25 19.42
N LYS A 171 8.80 19.99 20.24
CA LYS A 171 9.33 21.11 21.00
C LYS A 171 8.62 21.27 22.34
N LYS A 172 9.34 21.80 23.30
CA LYS A 172 8.77 22.21 24.59
C LYS A 172 7.79 23.37 24.39
N ALA A 173 6.68 23.36 25.13
CA ALA A 173 5.73 24.47 25.14
C ALA A 173 6.44 25.79 25.50
N GLY A 174 6.25 26.83 24.70
CA GLY A 174 6.90 28.13 24.86
C GLY A 174 8.36 28.21 24.36
N SER A 175 8.92 27.12 23.83
CA SER A 175 10.22 27.13 23.15
C SER A 175 10.06 27.47 21.67
N GLU A 176 11.04 28.21 21.13
CA GLU A 176 11.22 28.39 19.69
C GLU A 176 12.10 27.31 19.07
N GLU A 177 12.89 26.61 19.89
CA GLU A 177 13.77 25.53 19.43
C GLU A 177 12.96 24.28 19.09
N MET A 178 13.06 23.84 17.83
CA MET A 178 12.44 22.63 17.32
C MET A 178 13.48 21.50 17.24
N SER A 179 13.18 20.37 17.87
CA SER A 179 13.95 19.14 17.73
C SER A 179 13.28 18.22 16.70
N TYR A 180 14.06 17.41 16.01
CA TYR A 180 13.52 16.35 15.17
C TYR A 180 14.39 15.09 15.19
N VAL A 181 13.78 13.98 14.78
CA VAL A 181 14.44 12.72 14.41
C VAL A 181 13.89 12.24 13.07
N GLU A 182 14.70 11.50 12.31
CA GLU A 182 14.25 10.81 11.11
C GLU A 182 13.44 9.56 11.49
N LEU A 183 12.50 9.17 10.62
CA LEU A 183 11.65 8.00 10.77
C LEU A 183 12.06 6.95 9.74
N ASP A 184 12.31 5.73 10.20
CA ASP A 184 12.74 4.59 9.38
C ASP A 184 11.58 3.89 8.67
N GLY A 185 10.33 4.19 9.04
CA GLY A 185 9.17 3.58 8.41
C GLY A 185 7.86 3.78 9.17
N ILE A 186 6.79 3.24 8.59
CA ILE A 186 5.42 3.42 9.08
C ILE A 186 4.68 2.07 9.11
N ASN A 187 3.95 1.83 10.20
CA ASN A 187 3.04 0.70 10.36
C ASN A 187 3.70 -0.66 10.06
N ARG A 188 4.94 -0.86 10.51
CA ARG A 188 5.62 -2.16 10.44
C ARG A 188 6.27 -2.50 11.78
N ALA A 189 6.69 -3.76 11.92
CA ALA A 189 7.48 -4.13 13.08
C ALA A 189 8.83 -3.38 13.04
N PRO A 190 9.28 -2.82 14.17
CA PRO A 190 10.56 -2.13 14.26
C PRO A 190 11.71 -3.13 14.39
N GLY A 191 12.87 -2.73 13.89
CA GLY A 191 14.17 -3.29 14.19
C GLY A 191 14.70 -2.81 15.55
N VAL A 192 15.97 -3.09 15.83
CA VAL A 192 16.56 -2.85 17.17
C VAL A 192 16.74 -1.36 17.48
N GLU A 193 17.16 -0.57 16.50
CA GLU A 193 17.51 0.85 16.66
C GLU A 193 16.72 1.76 15.71
N GLU A 194 15.55 1.29 15.27
CA GLU A 194 14.70 2.05 14.36
C GLU A 194 13.70 2.94 15.09
N VAL A 195 13.33 4.05 14.45
CA VAL A 195 12.21 4.90 14.79
C VAL A 195 11.06 4.65 13.83
N ILE A 196 9.98 4.04 14.33
CA ILE A 196 8.81 3.67 13.54
C ILE A 196 7.57 4.40 14.04
N ILE A 197 6.79 4.92 13.10
CA ILE A 197 5.47 5.46 13.40
C ILE A 197 4.37 4.40 13.27
N PHE A 198 3.47 4.38 14.25
CA PHE A 198 2.24 3.60 14.22
C PHE A 198 1.03 4.53 14.18
N THR A 199 0.19 4.31 13.19
CA THR A 199 -1.10 4.98 12.98
C THR A 199 -2.24 3.98 13.13
N SER A 200 -3.48 4.47 13.19
CA SER A 200 -4.68 3.66 13.39
C SER A 200 -4.82 2.48 12.41
N GLU A 201 -4.27 2.63 11.21
CA GLU A 201 -4.28 1.66 10.12
C GLU A 201 -3.49 0.38 10.46
N TYR A 202 -2.51 0.46 11.37
CA TYR A 202 -1.78 -0.70 11.90
C TYR A 202 -2.66 -1.59 12.79
N GLY A 203 -3.63 -0.98 13.46
CA GLY A 203 -4.50 -1.59 14.47
C GLY A 203 -4.55 -0.77 15.76
N ASN A 204 -5.08 -1.37 16.83
CA ASN A 204 -5.29 -0.68 18.11
C ASN A 204 -4.06 -0.65 19.04
N LYS A 205 -3.00 -1.40 18.72
CA LYS A 205 -1.77 -1.49 19.51
C LYS A 205 -0.54 -1.63 18.62
N THR A 206 0.60 -1.12 19.09
CA THR A 206 1.90 -1.20 18.38
C THR A 206 2.46 -2.62 18.31
N ARG A 207 2.04 -3.51 19.24
CA ARG A 207 2.51 -4.92 19.32
C ARG A 207 4.02 -5.06 19.50
N THR A 208 4.68 -4.01 19.98
CA THR A 208 6.12 -4.03 20.32
C THR A 208 6.31 -4.69 21.68
N SER A 209 7.51 -5.21 21.94
CA SER A 209 7.82 -5.91 23.19
C SER A 209 9.23 -5.63 23.72
N SER A 210 9.95 -4.67 23.14
CA SER A 210 11.31 -4.37 23.55
C SER A 210 11.33 -3.63 24.89
N LYS A 211 12.23 -4.03 25.79
CA LYS A 211 12.46 -3.32 27.06
C LYS A 211 13.37 -2.10 26.90
N THR A 212 14.10 -2.03 25.80
CA THR A 212 15.02 -0.92 25.47
C THR A 212 14.39 0.05 24.48
N SER A 213 13.07 0.03 24.34
CA SER A 213 12.36 0.99 23.49
C SER A 213 11.64 2.04 24.32
N LEU A 214 11.45 3.20 23.70
CA LEU A 214 10.58 4.26 24.14
C LEU A 214 9.41 4.38 23.17
N GLU A 215 8.19 4.52 23.68
CA GLU A 215 7.03 4.88 22.87
C GLU A 215 6.49 6.26 23.30
N ILE A 216 6.14 7.09 22.33
CA ILE A 216 5.59 8.43 22.51
C ILE A 216 4.23 8.46 21.85
N ILE A 217 3.19 8.78 22.62
CA ILE A 217 1.82 8.88 22.12
C ILE A 217 1.50 10.36 21.86
N VAL A 218 1.05 10.65 20.65
CA VAL A 218 0.70 12.02 20.21
C VAL A 218 -0.78 12.07 19.83
N VAL A 219 -1.48 13.08 20.36
CA VAL A 219 -2.88 13.41 20.06
C VAL A 219 -3.01 14.93 19.97
N ASP A 220 -3.71 15.43 18.96
CA ASP A 220 -3.91 16.88 18.74
C ASP A 220 -2.61 17.70 18.85
N GLU A 221 -1.58 17.25 18.13
CA GLU A 221 -0.23 17.83 18.11
C GLU A 221 0.47 17.92 19.47
N LYS A 222 0.05 17.12 20.47
CA LYS A 222 0.64 17.11 21.80
C LYS A 222 1.07 15.72 22.22
N ILE A 223 2.24 15.63 22.84
CA ILE A 223 2.68 14.42 23.51
C ILE A 223 1.82 14.21 24.76
N VAL A 224 1.03 13.14 24.79
CA VAL A 224 0.13 12.82 25.91
C VAL A 224 0.66 11.70 26.79
N ALA A 225 1.58 10.87 26.29
CA ALA A 225 2.25 9.83 27.06
C ALA A 225 3.62 9.53 26.48
N VAL A 226 4.54 9.10 27.36
CA VAL A 226 5.92 8.74 27.03
C VAL A 226 6.30 7.52 27.87
N GLY A 227 6.91 6.53 27.24
CA GLY A 227 7.42 5.32 27.89
C GLY A 227 6.68 4.04 27.51
N GLY A 228 7.27 2.91 27.91
CA GLY A 228 6.70 1.58 27.73
C GLY A 228 6.87 1.01 26.32
N CYS A 229 6.10 -0.05 26.08
CA CYS A 229 5.96 -0.74 24.79
C CYS A 229 4.52 -1.24 24.65
N ASN A 230 4.13 -1.68 23.45
CA ASN A 230 2.80 -2.17 23.13
C ASN A 230 1.67 -1.15 23.43
N SER A 231 1.94 0.13 23.21
CA SER A 231 1.00 1.23 23.46
C SER A 231 -0.28 1.08 22.65
N ILE A 232 -1.37 1.62 23.20
CA ILE A 232 -2.61 1.81 22.45
C ILE A 232 -2.38 2.92 21.43
N ILE A 233 -2.75 2.66 20.18
CA ILE A 233 -2.67 3.65 19.11
C ILE A 233 -3.96 4.48 19.13
N PRO A 234 -3.91 5.80 19.39
CA PRO A 234 -5.11 6.64 19.39
C PRO A 234 -5.74 6.70 17.98
N PRO A 235 -7.08 6.68 17.86
CA PRO A 235 -7.75 6.79 16.55
C PRO A 235 -7.40 8.07 15.77
N GLU A 236 -7.35 9.20 16.48
CA GLU A 236 -7.04 10.53 15.91
C GLU A 236 -5.58 10.96 16.19
N GLY A 237 -4.70 9.99 16.41
CA GLY A 237 -3.31 10.25 16.78
C GLY A 237 -2.37 9.17 16.26
N TYR A 238 -1.19 9.11 16.87
CA TYR A 238 -0.17 8.15 16.47
C TYR A 238 0.78 7.84 17.63
N VAL A 239 1.56 6.78 17.46
CA VAL A 239 2.64 6.40 18.38
C VAL A 239 3.96 6.43 17.62
N ILE A 240 4.96 7.11 18.17
CA ILE A 240 6.35 6.97 17.74
C ILE A 240 7.01 5.93 18.62
N HIS A 241 7.53 4.87 18.02
CA HIS A 241 8.41 3.91 18.67
C HIS A 241 9.85 4.25 18.33
N ALA A 242 10.74 4.24 19.32
CA ALA A 242 12.17 4.29 19.11
C ALA A 242 12.85 3.17 19.88
N GLY A 243 13.69 2.39 19.20
CA GLY A 243 14.46 1.30 19.79
C GLY A 243 15.90 1.69 20.14
N GLY A 244 16.47 1.04 21.15
CA GLY A 244 17.92 1.08 21.42
C GLY A 244 18.43 2.50 21.68
N PHE A 245 19.49 2.91 21.00
CA PHE A 245 20.06 4.25 21.13
C PHE A 245 19.04 5.37 20.83
N MET A 246 18.16 5.17 19.86
CA MET A 246 17.14 6.16 19.50
C MET A 246 16.11 6.39 20.62
N ALA A 247 15.92 5.42 21.52
CA ALA A 247 15.09 5.62 22.70
C ALA A 247 15.67 6.71 23.61
N SER A 248 16.99 6.70 23.83
CA SER A 248 17.72 7.70 24.61
C SER A 248 17.62 9.09 23.97
N GLU A 249 17.78 9.18 22.65
CA GLU A 249 17.65 10.44 21.88
C GLU A 249 16.26 11.08 21.99
N LEU A 250 15.24 10.27 22.24
CA LEU A 250 13.85 10.72 22.39
C LEU A 250 13.40 10.90 23.84
N GLU A 251 14.26 10.69 24.85
CA GLU A 251 13.92 11.00 26.26
C GLU A 251 13.64 12.49 26.49
N ARG A 252 14.18 13.37 25.64
CA ARG A 252 13.89 14.81 25.64
C ARG A 252 12.46 15.16 25.21
N ALA A 253 11.77 14.26 24.52
CA ALA A 253 10.38 14.44 24.12
C ALA A 253 9.47 14.07 25.31
N VAL A 254 8.96 15.09 26.00
CA VAL A 254 8.20 14.89 27.25
C VAL A 254 6.73 15.27 27.09
N ILE A 255 5.90 14.76 28.01
CA ILE A 255 4.46 15.06 28.05
C ILE A 255 4.22 16.58 28.01
N GLY A 256 3.25 17.00 27.19
CA GLY A 256 2.89 18.40 26.98
C GLY A 256 3.73 19.13 25.93
N ASN A 257 4.78 18.51 25.38
CA ASN A 257 5.46 19.05 24.19
C ASN A 257 4.49 19.09 23.01
N THR A 258 4.64 20.12 22.18
CA THR A 258 4.03 20.14 20.84
C THR A 258 4.82 19.20 19.96
N ALA A 259 4.16 18.34 19.20
CA ALA A 259 4.80 17.39 18.32
C ALA A 259 3.95 17.08 17.08
N TYR A 260 4.60 16.88 15.94
CA TYR A 260 3.95 16.50 14.69
C TYR A 260 4.90 15.64 13.85
N MET A 261 4.36 14.96 12.84
CA MET A 261 5.15 14.24 11.86
C MET A 261 5.08 14.97 10.52
N GLU A 262 6.14 14.83 9.72
CA GLU A 262 6.08 15.10 8.28
C GLU A 262 6.39 13.80 7.56
N LEU A 263 5.46 13.36 6.70
CA LEU A 263 5.67 12.23 5.80
C LEU A 263 5.76 12.78 4.38
N TYR A 264 6.97 12.82 3.84
CA TYR A 264 7.20 13.23 2.48
C TYR A 264 7.35 12.01 1.58
N VAL A 265 6.54 12.02 0.51
CA VAL A 265 6.77 11.19 -0.67
C VAL A 265 6.72 12.13 -1.87
N ASN A 266 7.51 11.88 -2.91
CA ASN A 266 7.58 12.81 -4.05
C ASN A 266 6.18 13.21 -4.57
N PRO A 267 5.97 14.45 -5.06
CA PRO A 267 4.67 15.13 -4.97
C PRO A 267 3.47 14.46 -5.66
N VAL A 268 3.71 13.56 -6.62
CA VAL A 268 2.64 12.80 -7.28
C VAL A 268 1.84 11.94 -6.29
N TRP A 269 2.48 11.48 -5.21
CA TRP A 269 1.87 10.59 -4.21
C TRP A 269 0.94 11.32 -3.23
N GLU A 270 1.12 12.62 -3.02
CA GLU A 270 0.22 13.43 -2.18
C GLU A 270 -1.20 13.52 -2.79
N LYS A 271 -1.31 13.38 -4.11
CA LYS A 271 -2.58 13.37 -4.84
C LYS A 271 -3.20 11.97 -4.92
N ALA A 272 -2.47 10.94 -4.49
CA ALA A 272 -2.90 9.55 -4.64
C ALA A 272 -4.02 9.24 -3.65
N LYS A 273 -5.17 8.82 -4.18
CA LYS A 273 -6.27 8.28 -3.38
C LYS A 273 -5.95 6.87 -2.89
N PHE A 274 -5.35 6.06 -3.75
CA PHE A 274 -4.74 4.80 -3.35
C PHE A 274 -3.53 4.50 -4.23
N ALA A 275 -2.61 3.70 -3.70
CA ALA A 275 -1.43 3.25 -4.41
C ALA A 275 -1.01 1.88 -3.89
N VAL A 276 -0.53 1.00 -4.77
CA VAL A 276 -0.08 -0.36 -4.42
C VAL A 276 1.26 -0.68 -5.06
N GLY A 277 2.23 -1.10 -4.25
CA GLY A 277 3.49 -1.66 -4.74
C GLY A 277 3.34 -3.09 -5.25
N GLY A 278 3.92 -3.39 -6.42
CA GLY A 278 3.74 -4.69 -7.07
C GLY A 278 4.94 -5.22 -7.86
N GLY A 279 5.97 -4.39 -8.12
CA GLY A 279 7.15 -4.81 -8.89
C GLY A 279 8.21 -3.75 -8.92
#